data_AF-A0A2V6LK88-F1
#
_entry.id   AF-A0A2V6LK88-F1
#
_cell.length_a   1.000
_cell.length_b   1.000
_cell.length_c   1.000
_cell.angle_alpha   90.00
_cell.angle_beta   90.00
_cell.angle_gamma   90.00
#
_symmetry.space_group_name_H-M   'P 1'
#
loop_
_entity.id
_entity.type
_entity.pdbx_description
1 polymer ?
#
loop_
_entity_poly.entity_id
_entity_poly.type
_entity_poly.pdbx_seq_one_letter_code
_entity_poly.pdbx_strand_id
1 'polypeptide(L)'
;MINSVWMDDGQILLRMSLPAVAYGAVAAWQSTPVDRTNFFPDYARLSYPANASMDVALALKDLAQAETDLQKVLGDATMSALWEDPFYPAHLTGLLQNQEHLRQERLLSEEAGSNLDRALASGADPFSLNSLLIGSRLLDYAGQKFQTPSELIDLWRRVGAKRPDPDTWWNVWESQVVYQDHSRTVDLMDAITELRTLYRAEWLEEYTPYRLASALGRWDAEYEYWRRFQQRLQQFSDGSHEGDVLPPLEKLAQEH
;
A
#
# COMPACT_ATOMS: atom_id res chain seq x y z
N MET A 1 -27.12 20.96 2.77
CA MET A 1 -25.88 20.26 3.16
C MET A 1 -24.78 20.69 2.20
N ILE A 2 -23.56 20.94 2.68
CA ILE A 2 -22.37 21.04 1.83
C ILE A 2 -21.57 19.76 2.05
N ASN A 3 -21.23 19.04 0.98
CA ASN A 3 -20.32 17.91 1.03
C ASN A 3 -18.96 18.37 0.50
N SER A 4 -17.94 18.45 1.36
CA SER A 4 -16.61 18.93 1.00
C SER A 4 -15.61 17.79 0.97
N VAL A 5 -14.80 17.74 -0.08
CA VAL A 5 -13.64 16.85 -0.20
C VAL A 5 -12.40 17.71 -0.06
N TRP A 6 -11.66 17.53 1.03
CA TRP A 6 -10.38 18.21 1.28
C TRP A 6 -9.24 17.28 0.85
N MET A 7 -8.27 17.83 0.12
CA MET A 7 -7.14 17.06 -0.46
C MET A 7 -5.82 17.49 0.18
N ASP A 8 -5.81 17.52 1.51
CA ASP A 8 -4.73 18.15 2.28
C ASP A 8 -3.40 17.38 2.17
N ASP A 9 -3.44 16.07 1.90
CA ASP A 9 -2.25 15.25 1.63
C ASP A 9 -1.56 15.59 0.30
N GLY A 10 -2.27 16.24 -0.64
CA GLY A 10 -1.78 16.61 -1.96
C GLY A 10 -1.55 15.44 -2.92
N GLN A 11 -2.09 14.27 -2.63
CA GLN A 11 -1.93 13.02 -3.41
C GLN A 11 -3.26 12.30 -3.74
N ILE A 12 -4.39 12.70 -3.15
CA ILE A 12 -5.69 12.11 -3.47
C ILE A 12 -6.06 12.30 -4.96
N LEU A 13 -6.47 11.21 -5.61
CA LEU A 13 -7.23 11.23 -6.85
C LEU A 13 -8.72 11.40 -6.54
N LEU A 14 -9.34 12.49 -7.01
CA LEU A 14 -10.70 12.92 -6.66
C LEU A 14 -11.74 11.86 -7.00
N ARG A 15 -11.55 11.14 -8.12
CA ARG A 15 -12.51 10.14 -8.59
C ARG A 15 -12.72 9.00 -7.58
N MET A 16 -11.72 8.70 -6.74
CA MET A 16 -11.86 7.72 -5.65
C MET A 16 -12.90 8.15 -4.61
N SER A 17 -13.16 9.45 -4.47
CA SER A 17 -14.12 10.00 -3.50
C SER A 17 -15.56 10.09 -4.03
N LEU A 18 -15.81 9.80 -5.31
CA LEU A 18 -17.16 9.90 -5.90
C LEU A 18 -18.23 9.06 -5.18
N PRO A 19 -17.96 7.82 -4.72
CA PRO A 19 -18.93 7.06 -3.92
C PRO A 19 -19.29 7.80 -2.61
N ALA A 20 -18.32 8.40 -1.92
CA ALA A 20 -18.58 9.15 -0.69
C ALA A 20 -19.37 10.44 -0.96
N VAL A 21 -19.11 11.11 -2.09
CA VAL A 21 -19.89 12.28 -2.53
C VAL A 21 -21.35 11.89 -2.77
N ALA A 22 -21.58 10.78 -3.47
CA ALA A 22 -22.91 10.23 -3.72
C ALA A 22 -23.62 9.82 -2.42
N TYR A 23 -22.92 9.18 -1.48
CA TYR A 23 -23.46 8.82 -0.17
C TYR A 23 -23.99 10.05 0.57
N GLY A 24 -23.20 11.13 0.64
CA GLY A 24 -23.62 12.39 1.27
C GLY A 24 -24.82 13.03 0.59
N ALA A 25 -24.87 13.01 -0.75
CA ALA A 25 -26.01 13.51 -1.51
C ALA A 25 -27.30 12.74 -1.21
N VAL A 26 -27.24 11.39 -1.19
CA VAL A 26 -28.38 10.55 -0.83
C VAL A 26 -28.82 10.82 0.60
N ALA A 27 -27.88 10.82 1.55
CA ALA A 27 -28.16 11.07 2.97
C ALA A 27 -28.85 12.43 3.23
N ALA A 28 -28.57 13.44 2.41
CA ALA A 28 -29.21 14.75 2.51
C ALA A 28 -30.66 14.77 1.99
N TRP A 29 -30.99 13.89 1.05
CA TRP A 29 -32.23 13.93 0.28
C TRP A 29 -33.35 13.08 0.87
N GLN A 30 -33.00 11.92 1.42
CA GLN A 30 -33.99 10.95 1.91
C GLN A 30 -34.35 11.15 3.39
N SER A 31 -35.54 10.69 3.79
CA SER A 31 -36.06 10.84 5.16
C SER A 31 -35.59 9.76 6.14
N THR A 32 -34.97 8.69 5.64
CA THR A 32 -34.44 7.57 6.44
C THR A 32 -32.92 7.49 6.37
N PRO A 33 -32.21 6.87 7.33
CA PRO A 33 -30.77 6.63 7.19
C PRO A 33 -30.44 5.87 5.90
N VAL A 34 -29.28 6.16 5.30
CA VAL A 34 -28.78 5.41 4.13
C VAL A 34 -28.52 3.97 4.54
N ASP A 35 -29.01 3.03 3.74
CA ASP A 35 -28.71 1.61 3.92
C ASP A 35 -27.25 1.35 3.52
N ARG A 36 -26.38 1.31 4.54
CA ARG A 36 -24.94 1.06 4.35
C ARG A 36 -24.65 -0.29 3.69
N THR A 37 -25.52 -1.28 3.86
CA THR A 37 -25.33 -2.62 3.32
C THR A 37 -25.51 -2.63 1.80
N ASN A 38 -26.51 -1.91 1.32
CA ASN A 38 -26.88 -1.89 -0.10
C ASN A 38 -26.32 -0.68 -0.86
N PHE A 39 -25.67 0.27 -0.17
CA PHE A 39 -25.16 1.48 -0.81
C PHE A 39 -24.21 1.21 -1.98
N PHE A 40 -23.15 0.40 -1.82
CA PHE A 40 -22.21 0.14 -2.92
C PHE A 40 -22.85 -0.65 -4.09
N PRO A 41 -23.63 -1.72 -3.85
CA PRO A 41 -24.42 -2.35 -4.92
C PRO A 41 -25.31 -1.38 -5.69
N ASP A 42 -26.03 -0.49 -5.00
CA ASP A 42 -26.91 0.49 -5.64
C ASP A 42 -26.14 1.56 -6.40
N TYR A 43 -25.09 2.11 -5.80
CA TYR A 43 -24.20 3.08 -6.44
C TYR A 43 -23.59 2.50 -7.72
N ALA A 44 -23.07 1.27 -7.65
CA ALA A 44 -22.39 0.64 -8.77
C ALA A 44 -23.36 0.32 -9.91
N ARG A 45 -24.57 -0.17 -9.60
CA ARG A 45 -25.63 -0.43 -10.59
C ARG A 45 -26.07 0.83 -11.34
N LEU A 46 -26.04 1.99 -10.69
CA LEU A 46 -26.40 3.27 -11.31
C LEU A 46 -25.25 3.92 -12.09
N SER A 47 -24.00 3.64 -11.72
CA SER A 47 -22.83 4.33 -12.26
C SER A 47 -22.08 3.53 -13.32
N TYR A 48 -22.26 2.20 -13.36
CA TYR A 48 -21.51 1.30 -14.23
C TYR A 48 -22.41 0.36 -15.03
N PRO A 49 -21.94 -0.18 -16.17
CA PRO A 49 -22.67 -1.17 -16.94
C PRO A 49 -23.06 -2.40 -16.13
N ALA A 50 -24.19 -3.02 -16.46
CA ALA A 50 -24.76 -4.15 -15.71
C ALA A 50 -23.83 -5.37 -15.61
N ASN A 51 -22.93 -5.57 -16.58
CA ASN A 51 -21.96 -6.65 -16.60
C ASN A 51 -20.69 -6.37 -15.78
N ALA A 52 -20.54 -5.15 -15.23
CA ALA A 52 -19.40 -4.77 -14.39
C ALA A 52 -19.83 -4.29 -13.00
N SER A 53 -21.10 -3.92 -12.80
CA SER A 53 -21.59 -3.28 -11.57
C SER A 53 -21.37 -4.12 -10.30
N MET A 54 -21.41 -5.46 -10.40
CA MET A 54 -21.19 -6.31 -9.23
C MET A 54 -19.72 -6.30 -8.80
N ASP A 55 -18.78 -6.48 -9.74
CA ASP A 55 -17.35 -6.42 -9.44
C ASP A 55 -16.98 -5.05 -8.85
N VAL A 56 -17.51 -3.95 -9.41
CA VAL A 56 -17.26 -2.61 -8.85
C VAL A 56 -17.83 -2.45 -7.44
N ALA A 57 -19.01 -3.00 -7.15
CA ALA A 57 -19.58 -2.96 -5.80
C ALA A 57 -18.71 -3.72 -4.78
N LEU A 58 -18.18 -4.88 -5.17
CA LEU A 58 -17.26 -5.66 -4.34
C LEU A 58 -15.95 -4.91 -4.11
N ALA A 59 -15.36 -4.37 -5.18
CA ALA A 59 -14.13 -3.58 -5.07
C ALA A 59 -14.27 -2.38 -4.11
N LEU A 60 -15.36 -1.62 -4.21
CA LEU A 60 -15.60 -0.47 -3.34
C LEU A 60 -15.75 -0.87 -1.86
N LYS A 61 -16.41 -2.02 -1.61
CA LYS A 61 -16.55 -2.56 -0.26
C LYS A 61 -15.18 -2.98 0.30
N ASP A 62 -14.39 -3.69 -0.50
CA ASP A 62 -13.10 -4.21 -0.06
C ASP A 62 -12.08 -3.09 0.12
N LEU A 63 -12.05 -2.08 -0.76
CA LEU A 63 -11.26 -0.86 -0.57
C LEU A 63 -11.60 -0.13 0.75
N ALA A 64 -12.89 0.04 1.04
CA ALA A 64 -13.32 0.71 2.27
C ALA A 64 -12.91 -0.08 3.52
N GLN A 65 -12.97 -1.41 3.46
CA GLN A 65 -12.56 -2.28 4.56
C GLN A 65 -11.03 -2.33 4.72
N ALA A 66 -10.29 -2.39 3.61
CA ALA A 66 -8.82 -2.34 3.60
C ALA A 66 -8.32 -1.04 4.25
N GLU A 67 -8.83 0.11 3.84
CA GLU A 67 -8.50 1.41 4.45
C GLU A 67 -8.84 1.41 5.95
N THR A 68 -9.98 0.85 6.36
CA THR A 68 -10.36 0.74 7.78
C THR A 68 -9.38 -0.14 8.58
N ASP A 69 -8.89 -1.23 7.99
CA ASP A 69 -7.90 -2.09 8.63
C ASP A 69 -6.51 -1.44 8.67
N LEU A 70 -6.14 -0.69 7.63
CA LEU A 70 -4.90 0.10 7.63
C LEU A 70 -4.92 1.20 8.69
N GLN A 71 -6.05 1.88 8.88
CA GLN A 71 -6.23 2.92 9.91
C GLN A 71 -6.05 2.38 11.33
N LYS A 72 -6.39 1.11 11.60
CA LYS A 72 -6.13 0.48 12.91
C LYS A 72 -4.63 0.34 13.19
N VAL A 73 -3.81 0.35 12.15
CA VAL A 73 -2.36 0.18 12.22
C VAL A 73 -1.64 1.53 12.20
N LEU A 74 -2.01 2.42 11.27
CA LEU A 74 -1.32 3.68 10.99
C LEU A 74 -2.03 4.93 11.53
N GLY A 75 -3.27 4.79 12.03
CA GLY A 75 -4.14 5.91 12.38
C GLY A 75 -4.85 6.52 11.16
N ASP A 76 -5.61 7.58 11.39
CA ASP A 76 -6.56 8.13 10.41
C ASP A 76 -5.90 8.77 9.17
N ALA A 77 -4.64 9.20 9.27
CA ALA A 77 -3.90 9.88 8.19
C ALA A 77 -3.04 8.90 7.37
N THR A 78 -3.63 7.79 6.91
CA THR A 78 -2.96 6.68 6.24
C THR A 78 -2.07 7.11 5.06
N MET A 79 -2.55 8.01 4.20
CA MET A 79 -1.76 8.52 3.07
C MET A 79 -0.49 9.27 3.51
N SER A 80 -0.53 9.98 4.63
CA SER A 80 0.66 10.65 5.17
C SER A 80 1.61 9.63 5.80
N ALA A 81 1.05 8.71 6.60
CA ALA A 81 1.79 7.64 7.28
C ALA A 81 2.45 6.68 6.28
N LEU A 82 1.87 6.48 5.09
CA LEU A 82 2.43 5.64 4.03
C LEU A 82 3.88 5.97 3.71
N TRP A 83 4.28 7.24 3.79
CA TRP A 83 5.63 7.71 3.43
C TRP A 83 6.60 7.71 4.61
N GLU A 84 6.18 7.25 5.78
CA GLU A 84 7.03 7.18 6.97
C GLU A 84 7.92 5.93 6.95
N ASP A 85 8.96 5.94 7.78
CA ASP A 85 9.89 4.82 7.92
C ASP A 85 9.21 3.65 8.65
N PRO A 86 9.04 2.47 8.01
CA PRO A 86 8.38 1.32 8.63
C PRO A 86 9.20 0.70 9.76
N PHE A 87 10.49 1.05 9.90
CA PHE A 87 11.34 0.66 11.03
C PHE A 87 11.41 1.70 12.14
N TYR A 88 10.69 2.82 12.03
CA TYR A 88 10.70 3.85 13.07
C TYR A 88 10.20 3.27 14.41
N PRO A 89 10.98 3.38 15.51
CA PRO A 89 10.68 2.68 16.75
C PRO A 89 9.29 2.95 17.35
N ALA A 90 8.75 4.16 17.17
CA ALA A 90 7.43 4.51 17.71
C ALA A 90 6.30 3.77 16.99
N HIS A 91 6.48 3.41 15.71
CA HIS A 91 5.47 2.67 14.92
C HIS A 91 5.69 1.17 15.02
N LEU A 92 6.95 0.71 15.05
CA LEU A 92 7.30 -0.71 14.93
C LEU A 92 6.58 -1.60 15.96
N THR A 93 6.45 -1.17 17.22
CA THR A 93 5.73 -1.96 18.24
C THR A 93 4.25 -2.17 17.85
N GLY A 94 3.60 -1.12 17.34
CA GLY A 94 2.21 -1.19 16.86
C GLY A 94 2.08 -2.09 15.64
N LEU A 95 3.02 -2.01 14.69
CA LEU A 95 3.04 -2.89 13.50
C LEU A 95 3.12 -4.37 13.90
N LEU A 96 4.03 -4.72 14.82
CA LEU A 96 4.22 -6.09 15.29
C LEU A 96 2.99 -6.64 16.02
N GLN A 97 2.19 -5.79 16.66
CA GLN A 97 0.97 -6.20 17.37
C GLN A 97 -0.25 -6.34 16.46
N ASN A 98 -0.24 -5.71 15.27
CA ASN A 98 -1.39 -5.63 14.37
C ASN A 98 -1.16 -6.34 13.03
N GLN A 99 -0.29 -7.36 13.00
CA GLN A 99 0.03 -8.12 11.78
C GLN A 99 -1.21 -8.70 11.07
N GLU A 100 -2.21 -9.14 11.84
CA GLU A 100 -3.44 -9.69 11.24
C GLU A 100 -4.24 -8.61 10.50
N HIS A 101 -4.28 -7.37 11.02
CA HIS A 101 -4.93 -6.26 10.31
C HIS A 101 -4.20 -5.93 9.01
N LEU A 102 -2.87 -5.87 9.03
CA LEU A 102 -2.07 -5.70 7.81
C LEU A 102 -2.30 -6.84 6.81
N ARG A 103 -2.41 -8.08 7.28
CA ARG A 103 -2.65 -9.24 6.40
C ARG A 103 -4.02 -9.17 5.74
N GLN A 104 -5.06 -8.82 6.50
CA GLN A 104 -6.42 -8.69 5.97
C GLN A 104 -6.55 -7.52 5.03
N GLU A 105 -5.93 -6.38 5.35
CA GLU A 105 -5.86 -5.21 4.49
C GLU A 105 -5.31 -5.59 3.10
N ARG A 106 -4.13 -6.23 3.02
CA ARG A 106 -3.55 -6.64 1.73
C ARG A 106 -4.47 -7.57 0.93
N LEU A 107 -5.07 -8.57 1.57
CA LEU A 107 -5.99 -9.48 0.89
C LEU A 107 -7.19 -8.74 0.28
N LEU A 108 -7.74 -7.77 1.01
CA LEU A 108 -8.86 -6.96 0.52
C LEU A 108 -8.42 -6.02 -0.61
N SER A 109 -7.23 -5.44 -0.51
CA SER A 109 -6.64 -4.59 -1.54
C SER A 109 -6.38 -5.36 -2.84
N GLU A 110 -5.85 -6.57 -2.76
CA GLU A 110 -5.62 -7.47 -3.90
C GLU A 110 -6.96 -7.95 -4.52
N GLU A 111 -7.96 -8.31 -3.71
CA GLU A 111 -9.28 -8.71 -4.20
C GLU A 111 -10.02 -7.53 -4.84
N ALA A 112 -9.90 -6.33 -4.28
CA ALA A 112 -10.46 -5.12 -4.89
C ALA A 112 -9.84 -4.85 -6.26
N GLY A 113 -8.51 -4.92 -6.38
CA GLY A 113 -7.81 -4.80 -7.66
C GLY A 113 -8.28 -5.84 -8.69
N SER A 114 -8.41 -7.10 -8.25
CA SER A 114 -8.91 -8.19 -9.10
C SER A 114 -10.33 -7.96 -9.61
N ASN A 115 -11.22 -7.44 -8.76
CA ASN A 115 -12.57 -7.04 -9.15
C ASN A 115 -12.56 -5.88 -10.17
N LEU A 116 -11.73 -4.86 -9.94
CA LEU A 116 -11.61 -3.71 -10.85
C LEU A 116 -11.07 -4.12 -12.22
N ASP A 117 -10.08 -5.01 -12.27
CA ASP A 117 -9.56 -5.57 -13.52
C ASP A 117 -10.65 -6.37 -14.28
N ARG A 118 -11.48 -7.16 -13.57
CA ARG A 118 -12.64 -7.84 -14.18
C ARG A 118 -13.67 -6.87 -14.73
N ALA A 119 -13.97 -5.80 -14.00
CA ALA A 119 -14.90 -4.76 -14.43
C ALA A 119 -14.41 -4.07 -15.71
N LEU A 120 -13.12 -3.70 -15.77
CA LEU A 120 -12.47 -3.11 -16.94
C LEU A 120 -12.50 -4.09 -18.14
N ALA A 121 -12.15 -5.36 -17.93
CA ALA A 121 -12.20 -6.39 -18.97
C ALA A 121 -13.62 -6.64 -19.50
N SER A 122 -14.64 -6.36 -18.69
CA SER A 122 -16.05 -6.44 -19.07
C SER A 122 -16.56 -5.19 -19.81
N GLY A 123 -15.69 -4.22 -20.11
CA GLY A 123 -16.04 -3.03 -20.90
C GLY A 123 -16.63 -1.89 -20.07
N ALA A 124 -16.41 -1.87 -18.75
CA ALA A 124 -16.64 -0.67 -17.97
C ALA A 124 -15.69 0.46 -18.40
N ASP A 125 -16.18 1.69 -18.32
CA ASP A 125 -15.39 2.88 -18.64
C ASP A 125 -14.22 3.03 -17.65
N PRO A 126 -12.96 3.13 -18.12
CA PRO A 126 -11.81 3.32 -17.25
C PRO A 126 -11.84 4.64 -16.46
N PHE A 127 -12.64 5.62 -16.89
CA PHE A 127 -12.67 6.97 -16.32
C PHE A 127 -12.61 7.02 -14.79
N SER A 128 -13.47 6.29 -14.08
CA SER A 128 -13.45 6.25 -12.61
C SER A 128 -12.79 5.00 -12.02
N LEU A 129 -12.63 3.93 -12.81
CA LEU A 129 -12.08 2.66 -12.33
C LEU A 129 -10.56 2.70 -12.18
N ASN A 130 -9.85 3.42 -13.05
CA ASN A 130 -8.39 3.49 -12.95
C ASN A 130 -7.91 4.14 -11.66
N SER A 131 -8.58 5.22 -11.21
CA SER A 131 -8.25 5.85 -9.92
C SER A 131 -8.48 4.90 -8.74
N LEU A 132 -9.55 4.11 -8.77
CA LEU A 132 -9.82 3.08 -7.77
C LEU A 132 -8.77 1.95 -7.82
N LEU A 133 -8.31 1.57 -9.01
CA LEU A 133 -7.29 0.55 -9.20
C LEU A 133 -5.92 0.99 -8.68
N ILE A 134 -5.59 2.28 -8.83
CA ILE A 134 -4.43 2.86 -8.17
C ILE A 134 -4.61 2.86 -6.66
N GLY A 135 -5.81 3.21 -6.16
CA GLY A 135 -6.13 3.12 -4.74
C GLY A 135 -5.90 1.72 -4.18
N SER A 136 -6.37 0.67 -4.87
CA SER A 136 -6.21 -0.72 -4.42
C SER A 136 -4.73 -1.12 -4.40
N ARG A 137 -3.96 -0.77 -5.44
CA ARG A 137 -2.54 -1.11 -5.51
C ARG A 137 -1.69 -0.31 -4.51
N LEU A 138 -2.08 0.93 -4.20
CA LEU A 138 -1.38 1.74 -3.22
C LEU A 138 -1.63 1.24 -1.79
N LEU A 139 -2.86 0.79 -1.50
CA LEU A 139 -3.18 0.10 -0.24
C LEU A 139 -2.39 -1.21 -0.11
N ASP A 140 -2.39 -2.05 -1.15
CA ASP A 140 -1.58 -3.29 -1.15
C ASP A 140 -0.08 -3.01 -0.92
N TYR A 141 0.47 -2.00 -1.59
CA TYR A 141 1.84 -1.55 -1.35
C TYR A 141 2.05 -1.08 0.10
N ALA A 142 1.12 -0.31 0.67
CA ALA A 142 1.17 0.11 2.07
C ALA A 142 1.24 -1.11 3.00
N GLY A 143 0.36 -2.08 2.79
CA GLY A 143 0.36 -3.33 3.52
C GLY A 143 1.69 -4.08 3.40
N GLN A 144 2.24 -4.22 2.17
CA GLN A 144 3.52 -4.90 1.94
C GLN A 144 4.67 -4.19 2.67
N LYS A 145 4.73 -2.86 2.55
CA LYS A 145 5.71 -2.01 3.25
C LYS A 145 5.67 -2.22 4.76
N PHE A 146 4.49 -2.19 5.37
CA PHE A 146 4.37 -2.28 6.82
C PHE A 146 4.40 -3.71 7.37
N GLN A 147 4.21 -4.73 6.53
CA GLN A 147 4.50 -6.13 6.88
C GLN A 147 5.99 -6.45 6.89
N THR A 148 6.74 -5.83 5.97
CA THR A 148 8.17 -6.09 5.74
C THR A 148 9.02 -6.09 7.02
N PRO A 149 8.93 -5.12 7.95
CA PRO A 149 9.74 -5.15 9.17
C PRO A 149 9.58 -6.45 9.96
N SER A 150 8.35 -6.94 10.11
CA SER A 150 8.10 -8.17 10.86
C SER A 150 8.67 -9.40 10.18
N GLU A 151 8.51 -9.49 8.86
CA GLU A 151 9.05 -10.59 8.06
C GLU A 151 10.57 -10.62 8.12
N LEU A 152 11.22 -9.47 8.01
CA LEU A 152 12.68 -9.38 8.06
C LEU A 152 13.20 -9.71 9.47
N ILE A 153 12.52 -9.26 10.53
CA ILE A 153 12.87 -9.62 11.92
C ILE A 153 12.75 -11.14 12.13
N ASP A 154 11.72 -11.77 11.57
CA ASP A 154 11.53 -13.21 11.67
C ASP A 154 12.58 -14.00 10.88
N LEU A 155 12.96 -13.55 9.68
CA LEU A 155 14.08 -14.11 8.93
C LEU A 155 15.40 -13.96 9.70
N TRP A 156 15.67 -12.78 10.23
CA TRP A 156 16.87 -12.51 11.04
C TRP A 156 16.93 -13.40 12.28
N ARG A 157 15.79 -13.67 12.93
CA ARG A 157 15.71 -14.60 14.06
C ARG A 157 16.04 -16.04 13.66
N ARG A 158 15.66 -16.47 12.45
CA ARG A 158 15.97 -17.82 11.92
C ARG A 158 17.45 -18.01 11.64
N VAL A 159 18.17 -16.94 11.26
CA VAL A 159 19.63 -16.95 11.14
C VAL A 159 20.29 -17.26 12.48
N GLY A 160 19.81 -16.63 13.56
CA GLY A 160 20.30 -16.82 14.92
C GLY A 160 21.23 -15.70 15.41
N ALA A 161 21.80 -15.89 16.61
CA ALA A 161 22.60 -14.85 17.27
C ALA A 161 24.01 -14.64 16.68
N LYS A 162 24.46 -15.59 15.84
CA LYS A 162 25.74 -15.55 15.17
C LYS A 162 25.56 -15.84 13.69
N ARG A 163 26.43 -15.26 12.86
CA ARG A 163 26.44 -15.54 11.43
C ARG A 163 26.70 -17.04 11.20
N PRO A 164 25.82 -17.75 10.50
CA PRO A 164 26.00 -19.17 10.20
C PRO A 164 27.01 -19.35 9.07
N ASP A 165 27.17 -20.59 8.62
CA ASP A 165 27.93 -20.91 7.42
C ASP A 165 27.34 -20.18 6.18
N PRO A 166 28.15 -19.98 5.12
CA PRO A 166 27.72 -19.24 3.94
C PRO A 166 26.47 -19.79 3.24
N ASP A 167 26.29 -21.11 3.22
CA ASP A 167 25.12 -21.73 2.55
C ASP A 167 23.85 -21.43 3.33
N THR A 168 23.87 -21.55 4.65
CA THR A 168 22.73 -21.19 5.51
C THR A 168 22.44 -19.69 5.43
N TRP A 169 23.47 -18.84 5.43
CA TRP A 169 23.33 -17.39 5.31
C TRP A 169 22.68 -16.98 3.98
N TRP A 170 23.13 -17.57 2.87
CA TRP A 170 22.55 -17.35 1.55
C TRP A 170 21.07 -17.73 1.49
N ASN A 171 20.74 -18.94 1.93
CA ASN A 171 19.39 -19.50 1.79
C ASN A 171 18.36 -18.85 2.72
N VAL A 172 18.76 -18.39 3.90
CA VAL A 172 17.84 -17.82 4.89
C VAL A 172 17.77 -16.30 4.78
N TRP A 173 18.86 -15.63 4.39
CA TRP A 173 18.97 -14.18 4.42
C TRP A 173 19.23 -13.54 3.05
N GLU A 174 20.41 -13.74 2.46
CA GLU A 174 20.82 -12.91 1.30
C GLU A 174 19.87 -13.05 0.11
N SER A 175 19.56 -14.29 -0.26
CA SER A 175 18.67 -14.59 -1.39
C SER A 175 17.26 -14.02 -1.20
N GLN A 176 16.82 -13.80 0.05
CA GLN A 176 15.47 -13.36 0.37
C GLN A 176 15.35 -11.84 0.51
N VAL A 177 16.43 -11.17 0.92
CA VAL A 177 16.36 -9.77 1.40
C VAL A 177 17.14 -8.80 0.54
N VAL A 178 18.32 -9.20 0.06
CA VAL A 178 19.25 -8.27 -0.61
C VAL A 178 19.63 -8.67 -2.03
N TYR A 179 19.24 -9.86 -2.48
CA TYR A 179 19.53 -10.31 -3.85
C TYR A 179 18.97 -9.33 -4.90
N GLN A 180 19.80 -9.03 -5.90
CA GLN A 180 19.67 -7.82 -6.70
C GLN A 180 18.48 -7.79 -7.67
N ASP A 181 17.90 -8.93 -8.02
CA ASP A 181 16.84 -9.05 -9.01
C ASP A 181 15.52 -9.60 -8.42
N HIS A 182 15.56 -10.37 -7.33
CA HIS A 182 14.39 -11.08 -6.81
C HIS A 182 14.38 -11.17 -5.27
N SER A 183 14.39 -10.05 -4.57
CA SER A 183 14.31 -10.01 -3.10
C SER A 183 13.19 -9.11 -2.61
N ARG A 184 12.79 -9.26 -1.35
CA ARG A 184 11.71 -8.46 -0.75
C ARG A 184 11.94 -6.95 -0.86
N THR A 185 13.19 -6.51 -0.79
CA THR A 185 13.52 -5.09 -0.96
C THR A 185 13.40 -4.63 -2.41
N VAL A 186 13.75 -5.51 -3.36
CA VAL A 186 13.56 -5.27 -4.79
C VAL A 186 12.07 -5.24 -5.15
N ASP A 187 11.27 -6.17 -4.61
CA ASP A 187 9.82 -6.19 -4.83
C ASP A 187 9.16 -4.86 -4.47
N LEU A 188 9.56 -4.24 -3.34
CA LEU A 188 9.09 -2.92 -2.92
C LEU A 188 9.54 -1.81 -3.87
N MET A 189 10.79 -1.85 -4.33
CA MET A 189 11.32 -0.88 -5.29
C MET A 189 10.62 -0.95 -6.64
N ASP A 190 10.35 -2.15 -7.13
CA ASP A 190 9.65 -2.37 -8.39
C ASP A 190 8.19 -1.92 -8.28
N ALA A 191 7.49 -2.36 -7.22
CA ALA A 191 6.10 -2.00 -6.96
C ALA A 191 5.89 -0.48 -6.91
N ILE A 192 6.72 0.26 -6.16
CA ILE A 192 6.56 1.72 -6.06
C ILE A 192 6.88 2.44 -7.37
N THR A 193 7.85 1.93 -8.15
CA THR A 193 8.26 2.53 -9.43
C THR A 193 7.21 2.31 -10.50
N GLU A 194 6.60 1.12 -10.56
CA GLU A 194 5.46 0.84 -11.43
C GLU A 194 4.26 1.70 -11.06
N LEU A 195 3.91 1.76 -9.78
CA LEU A 195 2.78 2.56 -9.28
C LEU A 195 2.93 4.05 -9.56
N ARG A 196 4.14 4.57 -9.46
CA ARG A 196 4.45 5.97 -9.79
C ARG A 196 4.03 6.34 -11.21
N THR A 197 4.24 5.43 -12.17
CA THR A 197 3.90 5.67 -13.58
C THR A 197 2.39 5.71 -13.78
N LEU A 198 1.67 4.79 -13.14
CA LEU A 198 0.20 4.74 -13.18
C LEU A 198 -0.42 5.95 -12.50
N TYR A 199 0.06 6.31 -11.30
CA TYR A 199 -0.34 7.52 -10.58
C TYR A 199 -0.16 8.78 -11.40
N ARG A 200 0.98 8.92 -12.09
CA ARG A 200 1.22 10.06 -12.97
C ARG A 200 0.20 10.14 -14.09
N ALA A 201 -0.15 9.00 -14.71
CA ALA A 201 -1.12 8.97 -15.80
C ALA A 201 -2.50 9.43 -15.30
N GLU A 202 -2.99 8.85 -14.21
CA GLU A 202 -4.32 9.20 -13.69
C GLU A 202 -4.39 10.61 -13.09
N TRP A 203 -3.31 11.12 -12.51
CA TRP A 203 -3.25 12.54 -12.12
C TRP A 203 -3.52 13.46 -13.33
N LEU A 204 -2.95 13.16 -14.49
CA LEU A 204 -3.10 13.99 -15.70
C LEU A 204 -4.48 13.84 -16.35
N GLU A 205 -5.22 12.79 -16.03
CA GLU A 205 -6.63 12.64 -16.40
C GLU A 205 -7.57 13.47 -15.51
N GLU A 206 -7.20 13.71 -14.25
CA GLU A 206 -8.04 14.39 -13.26
C GLU A 206 -7.68 15.86 -13.02
N TYR A 207 -6.40 16.19 -13.16
CA TYR A 207 -5.84 17.46 -12.71
C TYR A 207 -4.91 18.08 -13.75
N THR A 208 -4.66 19.37 -13.57
CA THR A 208 -3.57 20.02 -14.30
C THR A 208 -2.21 19.51 -13.80
N PRO A 209 -1.11 19.71 -14.55
CA PRO A 209 0.24 19.37 -14.10
C PRO A 209 0.72 20.11 -12.84
N TYR A 210 -0.05 21.08 -12.32
CA TYR A 210 0.26 21.78 -11.08
C TYR A 210 0.47 20.78 -9.93
N ARG A 211 1.55 20.93 -9.17
CA ARG A 211 1.99 20.09 -8.03
C ARG A 211 2.28 18.61 -8.33
N LEU A 212 2.05 18.11 -9.54
CA LEU A 212 2.36 16.72 -9.90
C LEU A 212 3.80 16.33 -9.55
N ALA A 213 4.79 17.16 -9.90
CA ALA A 213 6.20 16.89 -9.59
C ALA A 213 6.46 16.80 -8.07
N SER A 214 5.80 17.66 -7.28
CA SER A 214 5.92 17.63 -5.82
C SER A 214 5.25 16.39 -5.22
N ALA A 215 4.13 15.94 -5.78
CA ALA A 215 3.52 14.68 -5.40
C ALA A 215 4.47 13.52 -5.71
N LEU A 216 4.91 13.38 -6.96
CA LEU A 216 5.80 12.30 -7.42
C LEU A 216 7.13 12.22 -6.66
N GLY A 217 7.61 13.33 -6.08
CA GLY A 217 8.81 13.35 -5.25
C GLY A 217 8.76 12.39 -4.05
N ARG A 218 7.56 12.04 -3.54
CA ARG A 218 7.40 11.05 -2.47
C ARG A 218 7.67 9.62 -2.95
N TRP A 219 7.24 9.27 -4.16
CA TRP A 219 7.54 7.97 -4.78
C TRP A 219 9.04 7.83 -5.06
N ASP A 220 9.68 8.90 -5.55
CA ASP A 220 11.12 8.92 -5.79
C ASP A 220 11.91 8.75 -4.47
N ALA A 221 11.46 9.41 -3.39
CA ALA A 221 12.04 9.25 -2.07
C ALA A 221 11.85 7.84 -1.48
N GLU A 222 10.68 7.23 -1.70
CA GLU A 222 10.36 5.88 -1.25
C GLU A 222 11.23 4.82 -1.95
N TYR A 223 11.42 4.93 -3.27
CA TYR A 223 12.37 4.09 -4.00
C TYR A 223 13.80 4.22 -3.44
N GLU A 224 14.25 5.47 -3.23
CA GLU A 224 15.59 5.73 -2.69
C GLU A 224 15.77 5.21 -1.26
N TYR A 225 14.71 5.24 -0.44
CA TYR A 225 14.72 4.64 0.89
C TYR A 225 15.03 3.15 0.81
N TRP A 226 14.27 2.38 0.00
CA TRP A 226 14.48 0.94 -0.13
C TRP A 226 15.83 0.59 -0.77
N ARG A 227 16.26 1.36 -1.77
CA ARG A 227 17.59 1.21 -2.40
C ARG A 227 18.70 1.36 -1.38
N ARG A 228 18.63 2.38 -0.51
CA ARG A 228 19.62 2.61 0.55
C ARG A 228 19.54 1.54 1.63
N PHE A 229 18.34 1.12 2.01
CA PHE A 229 18.15 0.03 2.97
C PHE A 229 18.77 -1.27 2.47
N GLN A 230 18.49 -1.69 1.23
CA GLN A 230 19.12 -2.85 0.60
C GLN A 230 20.65 -2.71 0.58
N GLN A 231 21.17 -1.56 0.18
CA GLN A 231 22.60 -1.30 0.12
C GLN A 231 23.26 -1.45 1.50
N ARG A 232 22.64 -0.93 2.58
CA ARG A 232 23.15 -1.08 3.95
C ARG A 232 23.23 -2.54 4.37
N LEU A 233 22.17 -3.31 4.09
CA LEU A 233 22.13 -4.73 4.41
C LEU A 233 23.15 -5.54 3.60
N GLN A 234 23.33 -5.22 2.31
CA GLN A 234 24.36 -5.85 1.48
C GLN A 234 25.77 -5.56 2.01
N GLN A 235 26.07 -4.30 2.36
CA GLN A 235 27.37 -3.93 2.93
C GLN A 235 27.64 -4.66 4.26
N PHE A 236 26.63 -4.80 5.11
CA PHE A 236 26.74 -5.60 6.33
C PHE A 236 27.03 -7.08 6.00
N SER A 237 26.35 -7.60 4.98
CA SER A 237 26.51 -8.97 4.53
C SER A 237 27.93 -9.26 4.00
N ASP A 238 28.47 -8.37 3.17
CA ASP A 238 29.82 -8.49 2.61
C ASP A 238 30.91 -8.35 3.68
N GLY A 239 30.61 -7.60 4.75
CA GLY A 239 31.57 -7.30 5.82
C GLY A 239 31.58 -8.26 7.00
N SER A 240 30.58 -9.15 7.13
CA SER A 240 30.50 -10.11 8.24
C SER A 240 30.87 -11.54 7.81
N HIS A 241 31.33 -12.33 8.76
CA HIS A 241 31.89 -13.66 8.54
C HIS A 241 31.25 -14.69 9.48
N GLU A 242 31.30 -15.97 9.12
CA GLU A 242 30.81 -17.07 9.96
C GLU A 242 31.33 -16.95 11.41
N GLY A 243 30.43 -17.05 12.37
CA GLY A 243 30.72 -16.94 13.80
C GLY A 243 30.64 -15.53 14.39
N ASP A 244 30.57 -14.48 13.57
CA ASP A 244 30.37 -13.10 14.03
C ASP A 244 29.07 -12.95 14.80
N VAL A 245 29.06 -12.12 15.85
CA VAL A 245 27.84 -11.80 16.60
C VAL A 245 26.99 -10.84 15.78
N LEU A 246 25.75 -11.24 15.48
CA LEU A 246 24.84 -10.41 14.71
C LEU A 246 24.15 -9.37 15.60
N PRO A 247 24.09 -8.09 15.21
CA PRO A 247 23.27 -7.11 15.92
C PRO A 247 21.78 -7.39 15.70
N PRO A 248 20.88 -6.78 16.48
CA PRO A 248 19.46 -6.73 16.12
C PRO A 248 19.28 -6.08 14.74
N LEU A 249 18.35 -6.60 13.94
CA LEU A 249 18.10 -6.10 12.58
C LEU A 249 17.74 -4.61 12.58
N GLU A 250 17.01 -4.15 13.58
CA GLU A 250 16.55 -2.78 13.74
C GLU A 250 17.73 -1.80 13.79
N LYS A 251 18.90 -2.22 14.27
CA LYS A 251 20.12 -1.40 14.25
C LYS A 251 20.68 -1.23 12.83
N LEU A 252 20.49 -2.23 11.97
CA LEU A 252 20.91 -2.17 10.56
C LEU A 252 19.92 -1.37 9.71
N ALA A 253 18.66 -1.29 10.15
CA ALA A 253 17.62 -0.54 9.48
C ALA A 253 17.74 0.99 9.65
N GLN A 254 18.24 1.45 10.80
CA GLN A 254 18.41 2.87 11.12
C GLN A 254 19.33 3.57 10.13
N GLU A 255 18.89 4.72 9.61
CA GLU A 255 19.75 5.63 8.87
C GLU A 255 20.68 6.35 9.87
N HIS A 256 21.99 6.28 9.63
CA HIS A 256 23.01 7.04 10.36
C HIS A 256 23.37 8.33 9.61
#